data_AF-A0A973DXM4-F1
#
_entry.id   AF-A0A973DXM4-F1
#
_cell.length_a   1.000
_cell.length_b   1.000
_cell.length_c   1.000
_cell.angle_alpha   90.00
_cell.angle_beta   90.00
_cell.angle_gamma   90.00
#
_symmetry.space_group_name_H-M   'P 1'
#
loop_
_entity.id
_entity.type
_entity.pdbx_description
1 polymer ?
#
loop_
_entity_poly.entity_id
_entity_poly.type
_entity_poly.pdbx_seq_one_letter_code
_entity_poly.pdbx_strand_id
1 'polypeptide(L)'
;LNISGIEVIDKTNGEETELFLTPDDIFSFSTTPDGELAAVLTAALSGESELVTLFGDPGDSVELTQDIRTFTQATGADATVTLDGQNVDVYEIRDGGGAILGAIGIDQDISVTIATAPIA
;
A
#
# COMPACT_ATOMS: atom_id res chain seq x y z
N LEU A 1 13.04 13.75 -13.56
CA LEU A 1 11.67 13.21 -13.51
C LEU A 1 11.19 13.46 -12.10
N ASN A 2 10.21 14.33 -11.88
CA ASN A 2 9.59 14.46 -10.56
C ASN A 2 8.57 13.32 -10.49
N ILE A 3 8.90 12.27 -9.75
CA ILE A 3 7.98 11.16 -9.49
C ILE A 3 7.05 11.66 -8.38
N SER A 4 5.76 11.80 -8.69
CA SER A 4 4.72 12.17 -7.74
C SER A 4 3.62 11.13 -7.84
N GLY A 5 3.27 10.51 -6.70
CA GLY A 5 2.49 9.26 -6.66
C GLY A 5 3.41 8.03 -6.81
N ILE A 6 3.18 6.99 -6.01
CA ILE A 6 3.88 5.71 -6.15
C ILE A 6 3.26 4.98 -7.36
N GLU A 7 3.72 5.34 -8.56
CA GLU A 7 3.65 4.48 -9.74
C GLU A 7 5.05 3.87 -9.94
N VAL A 8 5.54 3.00 -9.07
CA VAL A 8 6.85 2.38 -9.30
C VAL A 8 6.93 0.97 -8.73
N ILE A 9 6.47 -0.02 -9.51
CA ILE A 9 7.32 -1.13 -9.94
C ILE A 9 6.96 -1.43 -11.41
N ASP A 10 7.78 -0.98 -12.37
CA ASP A 10 7.57 -1.25 -13.80
C ASP A 10 8.88 -1.81 -14.40
N LYS A 11 8.90 -3.11 -14.79
CA LYS A 11 10.07 -3.72 -15.45
C LYS A 11 10.43 -3.09 -16.79
N THR A 12 9.56 -2.28 -17.39
CA THR A 12 9.89 -1.61 -18.64
C THR A 12 10.99 -0.55 -18.43
N ASN A 13 11.15 -0.05 -17.19
CA ASN A 13 12.05 1.06 -16.85
C ASN A 13 13.22 0.69 -15.93
N GLY A 14 13.21 -0.49 -15.30
CA GLY A 14 14.43 -1.21 -14.88
C GLY A 14 15.28 -0.62 -13.75
N GLU A 15 14.71 0.01 -12.72
CA GLU A 15 15.55 0.59 -11.65
C GLU A 15 15.50 -0.16 -10.30
N GLU A 16 14.38 -0.71 -9.82
CA GLU A 16 14.35 -1.47 -8.55
C GLU A 16 13.34 -2.64 -8.55
N THR A 17 13.77 -3.82 -8.06
CA THR A 17 12.95 -5.05 -7.90
C THR A 17 12.53 -5.30 -6.45
N GLU A 18 13.01 -4.45 -5.54
CA GLU A 18 12.76 -4.47 -4.10
C GLU A 18 12.45 -3.04 -3.67
N LEU A 19 11.32 -2.86 -2.99
CA LEU A 19 10.93 -1.57 -2.41
C LEU A 19 10.73 -1.72 -0.90
N PHE A 20 11.29 -0.78 -0.13
CA PHE A 20 11.07 -0.68 1.31
C PHE A 20 10.14 0.51 1.57
N LEU A 21 8.97 0.24 2.16
CA LEU A 21 7.99 1.28 2.48
C LEU A 21 7.72 1.31 3.99
N THR A 22 7.82 2.50 4.56
CA THR A 22 7.31 2.83 5.89
C THR A 22 5.91 3.44 5.78
N PRO A 23 5.14 3.51 6.88
CA PRO A 23 3.88 4.24 6.88
C PRO A 23 4.06 5.71 6.46
N ASP A 24 5.11 6.37 6.95
CA ASP A 24 5.40 7.78 6.63
C ASP A 24 5.68 8.02 5.14
N ASP A 25 6.24 7.03 4.45
CA ASP A 25 6.40 7.08 3.00
C ASP A 25 5.01 7.17 2.34
N ILE A 26 4.06 6.33 2.74
CA ILE A 26 2.69 6.32 2.21
C ILE A 26 1.98 7.66 2.48
N PHE A 27 2.11 8.24 3.68
CA PHE A 27 1.58 9.58 3.98
C PHE A 27 2.26 10.69 3.16
N SER A 28 3.54 10.52 2.82
CA SER A 28 4.30 11.50 2.03
C SER A 28 3.95 11.43 0.53
N PHE A 29 3.55 10.27 0.04
CA PHE A 29 3.20 10.04 -1.36
C PHE A 29 1.74 10.38 -1.70
N SER A 30 0.86 10.39 -0.71
CA SER A 30 -0.57 10.63 -0.88
C SER A 30 -0.95 12.12 -0.84
N THR A 31 -0.34 12.95 -1.70
CA THR A 31 -0.81 14.35 -1.84
C THR A 31 -2.18 14.46 -2.52
N THR A 32 -2.63 13.38 -3.16
CA THR A 32 -3.98 13.16 -3.69
C THR A 32 -4.32 11.69 -3.43
N PRO A 33 -5.37 11.37 -2.65
CA PRO A 33 -5.76 9.98 -2.39
C PRO A 33 -6.08 9.21 -3.67
N ASP A 34 -5.71 7.94 -3.74
CA ASP A 34 -6.14 7.04 -4.82
C ASP A 34 -7.67 6.91 -4.82
N GLY A 35 -8.30 7.61 -5.76
CA GLY A 35 -9.76 7.70 -5.85
C GLY A 35 -10.43 6.41 -6.31
N GLU A 36 -9.71 5.52 -7.00
CA GLU A 36 -10.25 4.23 -7.45
C GLU A 36 -10.25 3.24 -6.29
N LEU A 37 -9.13 3.13 -5.58
CA LEU A 37 -9.04 2.35 -4.35
C LEU A 37 -10.04 2.86 -3.30
N ALA A 38 -10.16 4.18 -3.15
CA ALA A 38 -11.16 4.81 -2.26
C ALA A 38 -12.61 4.44 -2.63
N ALA A 39 -12.92 4.34 -3.92
CA ALA A 39 -14.27 4.04 -4.39
C ALA A 39 -14.67 2.59 -4.15
N VAL A 40 -13.70 1.67 -4.09
CA VAL A 40 -13.95 0.24 -3.90
C VAL A 40 -13.93 -0.14 -2.42
N LEU A 41 -13.13 0.53 -1.58
CA LEU A 41 -13.07 0.22 -0.15
C LEU A 41 -14.31 0.73 0.59
N THR A 42 -15.01 -0.18 1.29
CA THR A 42 -16.29 0.13 1.93
C THR A 42 -16.13 0.83 3.29
N ALA A 43 -16.20 2.16 3.31
CA ALA A 43 -16.51 3.03 4.47
C ALA A 43 -15.63 2.93 5.76
N ALA A 44 -14.72 1.96 5.86
CA ALA A 44 -13.82 1.80 7.01
C ALA A 44 -12.69 2.86 7.02
N LEU A 45 -12.45 3.47 5.87
CA LEU A 45 -11.55 4.60 5.66
C LEU A 45 -12.39 5.86 5.68
N SER A 46 -12.61 6.44 6.88
CA SER A 46 -13.20 7.77 6.99
C SER A 46 -12.36 8.75 6.17
N GLY A 47 -12.99 9.64 5.39
CA GLY A 47 -12.44 10.40 4.24
C GLY A 47 -11.19 11.28 4.40
N GLU A 48 -10.35 11.05 5.41
CA GLU A 48 -9.00 11.57 5.63
C GLU A 48 -7.93 10.45 5.60
N SER A 49 -8.28 9.25 5.13
CA SER A 49 -7.34 8.12 5.06
C SER A 49 -6.47 8.19 3.81
N GLU A 50 -5.17 7.96 3.97
CA GLU A 50 -4.24 7.94 2.84
C GLU A 50 -4.34 6.62 2.08
N LEU A 51 -4.40 6.71 0.75
CA LEU A 51 -4.65 5.57 -0.12
C LEU A 51 -3.66 5.57 -1.27
N VAL A 52 -2.97 4.44 -1.42
CA VAL A 52 -1.94 4.24 -2.44
C VAL A 52 -2.14 2.87 -3.09
N THR A 53 -1.87 2.78 -4.38
CA THR A 53 -1.83 1.51 -5.10
C THR A 53 -0.42 1.26 -5.64
N LEU A 54 0.05 0.02 -5.55
CA LEU A 54 1.34 -0.44 -6.05
C LEU A 54 1.09 -1.54 -7.09
N PHE A 55 1.41 -1.24 -8.34
CA PHE A 55 1.43 -2.22 -9.42
C PHE A 55 2.84 -2.72 -9.67
N GLY A 56 2.98 -3.98 -10.11
CA GLY A 56 4.27 -4.62 -10.34
C GLY A 56 4.14 -5.92 -11.12
N ASP A 57 5.27 -6.51 -11.47
CA ASP A 57 5.34 -7.75 -12.24
C ASP A 57 5.62 -8.97 -11.35
N PRO A 58 5.31 -10.19 -11.83
CA PRO A 58 5.72 -11.41 -11.17
C PRO A 58 7.23 -11.45 -10.85
N GLY A 59 7.52 -11.69 -9.57
CA GLY A 59 8.89 -11.76 -9.03
C GLY A 59 9.39 -10.47 -8.39
N ASP A 60 8.58 -9.41 -8.42
CA ASP A 60 8.84 -8.19 -7.66
C ASP A 60 8.48 -8.41 -6.18
N SER A 61 9.10 -7.61 -5.30
CA SER A 61 8.84 -7.74 -3.87
C SER A 61 8.84 -6.40 -3.15
N VAL A 62 8.07 -6.34 -2.07
CA VAL A 62 7.94 -5.16 -1.21
C VAL A 62 8.04 -5.59 0.24
N GLU A 63 8.83 -4.83 1.00
CA GLU A 63 8.87 -4.93 2.46
C GLU A 63 8.11 -3.74 3.06
N LEU A 64 7.05 -4.05 3.81
CA LEU A 64 6.30 -3.10 4.61
C LEU A 64 6.90 -3.07 6.02
N THR A 65 7.66 -2.02 6.33
CA THR A 65 8.33 -1.88 7.62
C THR A 65 7.43 -1.15 8.61
N GLN A 66 7.09 -1.82 9.71
CA GLN A 66 6.23 -1.28 10.77
C GLN A 66 7.01 -0.44 11.77
N ASP A 67 6.39 0.61 12.31
CA ASP A 67 6.95 1.45 13.37
C ASP A 67 5.96 1.55 14.55
N ILE A 68 5.63 2.76 15.03
CA ILE A 68 4.49 2.98 15.93
C ILE A 68 3.14 2.66 15.28
N ARG A 69 3.09 2.62 13.94
CA ARG A 69 1.95 2.18 13.13
C ARG A 69 2.24 0.80 12.55
N THR A 70 1.18 0.03 12.38
CA THR A 70 1.26 -1.35 11.93
C THR A 70 0.64 -1.52 10.55
N PHE A 71 1.21 -2.42 9.76
CA PHE A 71 0.60 -2.92 8.54
C PHE A 71 -0.11 -4.24 8.84
N THR A 72 -1.37 -4.34 8.43
CA THR A 72 -2.15 -5.58 8.55
C THR A 72 -2.87 -5.82 7.23
N GLN A 73 -2.80 -7.04 6.70
CA GLN A 73 -3.60 -7.39 5.53
C GLN A 73 -5.09 -7.27 5.87
N ALA A 74 -5.84 -6.58 5.01
CA ALA A 74 -7.29 -6.47 5.14
C ALA A 74 -7.95 -7.85 5.06
N THR A 75 -9.16 -7.97 5.59
CA THR A 75 -9.88 -9.26 5.65
C THR A 75 -11.30 -9.13 5.11
N GLY A 76 -11.90 -10.25 4.71
CA GLY A 76 -13.28 -10.26 4.22
C GLY A 76 -13.41 -9.65 2.83
N ALA A 77 -14.37 -8.74 2.66
CA ALA A 77 -14.69 -8.15 1.36
C ALA A 77 -13.63 -7.14 0.86
N ASP A 78 -12.86 -6.55 1.77
CA ASP A 78 -11.82 -5.57 1.43
C ASP A 78 -10.42 -6.22 1.30
N ALA A 79 -10.28 -7.54 1.50
CA ALA A 79 -8.97 -8.22 1.47
C ALA A 79 -8.27 -8.14 0.10
N THR A 80 -9.07 -8.24 -0.96
CA THR A 80 -8.62 -8.14 -2.35
C THR A 80 -9.67 -7.33 -3.11
N VAL A 81 -9.22 -6.34 -3.87
CA VAL A 81 -10.09 -5.48 -4.67
C VAL A 81 -9.62 -5.47 -6.13
N THR A 82 -10.54 -5.23 -7.06
CA THR A 82 -10.21 -5.11 -8.49
C THR A 82 -10.17 -3.64 -8.87
N LEU A 83 -9.01 -3.17 -9.35
CA LEU A 83 -8.76 -1.82 -9.86
C LEU A 83 -8.31 -1.93 -11.31
N ASP A 84 -8.95 -1.20 -12.22
CA ASP A 84 -8.72 -1.23 -13.68
C ASP A 84 -8.55 -2.66 -14.28
N GLY A 85 -9.31 -3.63 -13.75
CA GLY A 85 -9.28 -5.02 -14.18
C GLY A 85 -8.10 -5.86 -13.63
N GLN A 86 -7.27 -5.30 -12.77
CA GLN A 86 -6.22 -5.98 -12.02
C GLN A 86 -6.65 -6.19 -10.57
N ASN A 87 -6.26 -7.31 -9.97
CA ASN A 87 -6.55 -7.56 -8.56
C ASN A 87 -5.37 -7.09 -7.71
N VAL A 88 -5.67 -6.39 -6.62
CA VAL A 88 -4.70 -5.97 -5.62
C VAL A 88 -5.10 -6.49 -4.25
N ASP A 89 -4.13 -6.96 -3.48
CA ASP A 89 -4.29 -7.27 -2.07
C ASP A 89 -4.15 -6.00 -1.23
N VAL A 90 -5.04 -5.83 -0.26
CA VAL A 90 -5.12 -4.59 0.52
C VAL A 90 -4.44 -4.77 1.87
N TYR A 91 -3.59 -3.83 2.23
CA TYR A 91 -2.95 -3.75 3.54
C TYR A 91 -3.33 -2.43 4.22
N GLU A 92 -3.89 -2.52 5.42
CA GLU A 92 -4.31 -1.39 6.21
C GLU A 92 -3.15 -0.87 7.08
N ILE A 93 -3.00 0.44 7.13
CA ILE A 93 -2.14 1.14 8.08
C ILE A 93 -2.98 1.44 9.31
N ARG A 94 -2.56 0.97 10.48
CA ARG A 94 -3.26 1.18 11.74
C ARG A 94 -2.40 1.92 12.75
N ASP A 95 -3.01 2.76 13.56
CA ASP A 95 -2.34 3.34 14.73
C ASP A 95 -2.15 2.28 15.84
N GLY A 96 -1.39 2.64 16.89
CA GLY A 96 -1.19 1.75 18.05
C GLY A 96 -2.47 1.44 18.85
N GLY A 97 -3.59 2.12 18.57
CA GLY A 97 -4.92 1.85 19.12
C GLY A 97 -5.80 0.97 18.21
N GLY A 98 -5.33 0.63 17.01
CA GLY A 98 -6.02 -0.19 16.02
C GLY A 98 -6.92 0.60 15.06
N ALA A 99 -6.94 1.93 15.10
CA ALA A 99 -7.70 2.74 14.15
C ALA A 99 -7.01 2.73 12.78
N ILE A 100 -7.79 2.60 11.69
CA ILE A 100 -7.26 2.63 10.33
C ILE A 100 -6.94 4.08 9.96
N LEU A 101 -5.70 4.31 9.55
CA LEU A 101 -5.18 5.60 9.10
C LEU A 101 -5.06 5.69 7.58
N GLY A 102 -4.97 4.55 6.91
CA GLY A 102 -4.76 4.47 5.47
C GLY A 102 -4.76 3.03 4.98
N ALA A 103 -4.64 2.85 3.68
CA ALA A 103 -4.48 1.54 3.07
C ALA A 103 -3.57 1.60 1.84
N ILE A 104 -2.88 0.50 1.57
CA ILE A 104 -2.14 0.28 0.34
C ILE A 104 -2.73 -0.94 -0.38
N GLY A 105 -3.12 -0.77 -1.64
CA GLY A 105 -3.40 -1.88 -2.55
C GLY A 105 -2.11 -2.31 -3.24
N ILE A 106 -1.79 -3.59 -3.22
CA ILE A 106 -0.56 -4.13 -3.82
C ILE A 106 -0.94 -5.24 -4.79
N ASP A 107 -0.44 -5.18 -6.02
CA ASP A 107 -0.65 -6.24 -7.01
C ASP A 107 -0.34 -7.63 -6.44
N GLN A 108 -1.22 -8.59 -6.73
CA GLN A 108 -1.09 -9.98 -6.26
C GLN A 108 0.14 -10.69 -6.80
N ASP A 109 0.74 -10.19 -7.88
CA ASP A 109 1.96 -10.73 -8.46
C ASP A 109 3.24 -10.26 -7.72
N ILE A 110 3.11 -9.33 -6.77
CA ILE A 110 4.21 -8.84 -5.90
C ILE A 110 4.26 -9.67 -4.61
N SER A 111 5.47 -10.09 -4.23
CA SER A 111 5.71 -10.74 -2.93
C SER A 111 5.77 -9.70 -1.81
N VAL A 112 4.88 -9.80 -0.83
CA VAL A 112 4.84 -8.85 0.31
C VAL A 112 5.43 -9.49 1.57
N THR A 113 6.34 -8.77 2.22
CA THR A 113 6.84 -9.09 3.58
C THR A 113 6.49 -7.98 4.54
N ILE A 114 5.94 -8.31 5.71
CA ILE A 114 5.71 -7.33 6.78
C ILE A 114 6.79 -7.50 7.85
N ALA A 115 7.68 -6.52 7.95
CA ALA A 115 8.77 -6.51 8.91
C ALA A 115 8.46 -5.58 10.09
N THR A 116 8.87 -5.96 11.30
CA THR A 116 8.86 -5.03 12.45
C THR A 116 10.16 -4.23 12.44
N ALA A 117 10.11 -2.89 12.46
CA ALA A 117 11.31 -2.11 12.69
C ALA A 117 11.94 -2.49 14.04
N PRO A 118 13.28 -2.47 14.14
CA PRO A 118 13.92 -2.50 15.45
C PRO A 118 13.47 -1.28 16.24
N ILE A 119 12.81 -1.50 17.37
CA ILE A 119 12.51 -0.43 18.34
C ILE A 119 13.86 0.11 18.83
N ALA A 120 14.21 1.33 18.39
CA ALA A 120 15.43 2.03 18.82
C ALA A 120 15.25 2.67 20.21
#